data_AF-A0A4Q6I525-F1
#
_entry.id   AF-A0A4Q6I525-F1
#
_cell.length_a   1.000
_cell.length_b   1.000
_cell.length_c   1.000
_cell.angle_alpha   90.00
_cell.angle_beta   90.00
_cell.angle_gamma   90.00
#
_symmetry.space_group_name_H-M   'P 1'
#
loop_
_entity.id
_entity.type
_entity.pdbx_description
1 polymer ?
#
loop_
_entity_poly.entity_id
_entity_poly.type
_entity_poly.pdbx_seq_one_letter_code
_entity_poly.pdbx_strand_id
1 'polypeptide(L)'
;MYKDYFSLFKLKQEFCINIQVLEQNYIALQSNYHPDLFFLKSEKKLALDNIAEINKAYQILKSYITRAEYLLQIKGITADKNDINNIIEEIFKIQESKNIDIEYQISSSTKAMEDAFSREDFNEAAKQVIKLKYLKKIQEDRSTI
;
A
#
# COMPACT_ATOMS: atom_id res chain seq x y z
N MET A 1 -2.45 -0.94 22.76
CA MET A 1 -3.04 -1.13 21.43
C MET A 1 -2.41 -0.08 20.51
N TYR A 2 -1.80 -0.49 19.41
CA TYR A 2 -1.14 0.44 18.49
C TYR A 2 -2.17 1.34 17.82
N LYS A 3 -1.82 2.61 17.56
CA LYS A 3 -2.74 3.58 16.96
C LYS A 3 -2.93 3.37 15.46
N ASP A 4 -1.93 2.76 14.81
CA ASP A 4 -1.85 2.54 13.37
C ASP A 4 -0.76 1.49 13.05
N TYR A 5 -0.66 1.08 11.78
CA TYR A 5 0.31 0.08 11.33
C TYR A 5 1.76 0.57 11.35
N PHE A 6 2.05 1.87 11.20
CA PHE A 6 3.42 2.38 11.33
C PHE A 6 3.90 2.26 12.78
N SER A 7 3.06 2.65 13.73
CA SER A 7 3.30 2.52 15.16
C SER A 7 3.53 1.07 15.58
N LEU A 8 2.83 0.11 14.96
CA LEU A 8 3.03 -1.33 15.18
C LEU A 8 4.47 -1.76 14.87
N PHE A 9 5.04 -1.29 13.76
CA PHE A 9 6.42 -1.59 13.36
C PHE A 9 7.43 -0.53 13.80
N LYS A 10 7.09 0.35 14.75
CA LYS A 10 7.98 1.42 15.25
C LYS A 10 8.54 2.31 14.14
N LEU A 11 7.72 2.56 13.10
CA LEU A 11 8.03 3.43 11.98
C LEU A 11 7.30 4.77 12.13
N LYS A 12 7.86 5.81 11.51
CA LYS A 12 7.16 7.08 11.31
C LYS A 12 6.10 6.93 10.23
N GLN A 13 5.02 7.71 10.33
CA GLN A 13 3.94 7.77 9.34
C GLN A 13 4.38 8.57 8.11
N GLU A 14 5.30 8.00 7.34
CA GLU A 14 5.89 8.61 6.14
C GLU A 14 5.74 7.64 4.95
N PHE A 15 5.69 8.18 3.73
CA PHE A 15 5.65 7.35 2.53
C PHE A 15 6.98 6.60 2.34
N CYS A 16 8.09 7.32 2.47
CA CYS A 16 9.44 6.78 2.40
C CYS A 16 9.83 6.12 3.73
N ILE A 17 9.60 4.81 3.85
CA ILE A 17 10.03 4.02 5.01
C ILE A 17 11.24 3.16 4.68
N ASN A 18 12.03 2.83 5.70
CA ASN A 18 13.08 1.82 5.59
C ASN A 18 12.45 0.40 5.62
N ILE A 19 12.46 -0.27 4.48
CA ILE A 19 11.90 -1.63 4.31
C ILE A 19 12.65 -2.67 5.14
N GLN A 20 13.96 -2.51 5.34
CA GLN A 20 14.74 -3.43 6.17
C GLN A 20 14.30 -3.35 7.63
N VAL A 21 14.04 -2.13 8.13
CA VAL A 21 13.51 -1.93 9.49
C VAL A 21 12.09 -2.50 9.61
N LEU A 22 11.23 -2.32 8.60
CA LEU A 22 9.91 -2.94 8.55
C LEU A 22 10.01 -4.48 8.67
N GLU A 23 10.89 -5.10 7.90
CA GLU A 23 11.08 -6.55 7.87
C GLU A 23 11.66 -7.09 9.20
N GLN A 24 12.66 -6.43 9.77
CA GLN A 24 13.21 -6.78 11.08
C GLN A 24 12.15 -6.74 12.18
N ASN A 25 11.37 -5.66 12.24
CA ASN A 25 10.31 -5.52 13.25
C ASN A 25 9.16 -6.50 13.02
N TYR A 26 8.84 -6.83 11.77
CA TYR A 26 7.87 -7.87 11.43
C TYR A 26 8.28 -9.24 11.94
N ILE A 27 9.52 -9.67 11.69
CA ILE A 27 10.05 -10.96 12.16
C ILE A 27 10.02 -11.00 13.70
N ALA A 28 10.48 -9.93 14.36
CA ALA A 28 10.47 -9.86 15.81
C ALA A 28 9.06 -9.93 16.41
N LEU A 29 8.07 -9.27 15.79
CA LEU A 29 6.68 -9.35 16.21
C LEU A 29 6.10 -10.76 16.02
N GLN A 30 6.34 -11.40 14.88
CA GLN A 30 5.86 -12.76 14.65
C GLN A 30 6.40 -13.76 15.68
N SER A 31 7.68 -13.65 16.06
CA SER A 31 8.26 -14.51 17.10
C SER A 31 7.62 -14.31 18.47
N ASN A 32 7.25 -13.07 18.83
CA ASN A 32 6.65 -12.75 20.13
C ASN A 32 5.19 -13.22 20.27
N TYR A 33 4.47 -13.38 19.16
CA TYR A 33 3.06 -13.77 19.15
C TYR A 33 2.83 -15.20 18.66
N HIS A 34 3.89 -16.02 18.54
CA HIS A 34 3.77 -17.39 18.03
C HIS A 34 2.80 -18.22 18.89
N PRO A 35 1.82 -18.94 18.29
CA PRO A 35 0.78 -19.64 19.04
C PRO A 35 1.32 -20.77 19.93
N ASP A 36 2.54 -21.25 19.67
CA ASP A 36 3.21 -22.26 20.51
C ASP A 36 3.67 -21.71 21.86
N LEU A 37 3.68 -20.39 22.04
CA LEU A 37 3.96 -19.76 23.33
C LEU A 37 2.78 -19.85 24.31
N PHE A 38 1.58 -20.22 23.83
CA PHE A 38 0.36 -20.23 24.62
C PHE A 38 -0.17 -21.65 24.81
N PHE A 39 -0.62 -21.97 26.02
CA PHE A 39 -1.16 -23.31 26.32
C PHE A 39 -2.69 -23.34 26.26
N LEU A 40 -3.36 -22.22 26.58
CA LEU A 40 -4.81 -22.13 26.58
C LEU A 40 -5.36 -21.89 25.17
N LYS A 41 -6.45 -22.57 24.81
CA LYS A 41 -7.09 -22.44 23.49
C LYS A 41 -7.57 -21.02 23.19
N SER A 42 -8.04 -20.30 24.19
CA SER A 42 -8.46 -18.89 24.08
C SER A 42 -7.28 -17.97 23.75
N GLU A 43 -6.15 -18.16 24.44
CA GLU A 43 -4.92 -17.40 24.20
C GLU A 43 -4.32 -17.69 22.82
N LYS A 44 -4.33 -18.97 22.40
CA LYS A 44 -3.94 -19.35 21.04
C LYS A 44 -4.79 -18.66 19.98
N LYS A 45 -6.10 -18.55 20.18
CA LYS A 45 -6.98 -17.84 19.25
C LYS A 45 -6.62 -16.35 19.16
N LEU A 46 -6.43 -15.69 20.29
CA LEU A 46 -6.01 -14.28 20.33
C LEU A 46 -4.63 -14.09 19.66
N ALA A 47 -3.70 -15.01 19.86
CA ALA A 47 -2.40 -14.99 19.21
C ALA A 47 -2.51 -15.10 17.68
N LEU A 48 -3.38 -15.97 17.18
CA LEU A 48 -3.66 -16.10 15.74
C LEU A 48 -4.27 -14.83 15.16
N ASP A 49 -5.24 -14.21 15.86
CA ASP A 49 -5.86 -12.95 15.44
C ASP A 49 -4.81 -11.82 15.35
N ASN A 50 -3.91 -11.74 16.34
CA ASN A 50 -2.80 -10.78 16.35
C ASN A 50 -1.81 -11.03 15.20
N ILE A 51 -1.45 -12.29 14.91
CA ILE A 51 -0.58 -12.63 13.78
C ILE A 51 -1.23 -12.22 12.46
N ALA A 52 -2.53 -12.47 12.30
CA ALA A 52 -3.25 -12.07 11.10
C ALA A 52 -3.22 -10.53 10.91
N GLU A 53 -3.38 -9.77 11.98
CA GLU A 53 -3.27 -8.31 11.95
C GLU A 53 -1.85 -7.85 11.60
N ILE A 54 -0.81 -8.44 12.22
CA ILE A 54 0.59 -8.14 11.92
C ILE A 54 0.92 -8.42 10.45
N ASN A 55 0.45 -9.55 9.91
CA ASN A 55 0.65 -9.91 8.51
C ASN A 55 -0.02 -8.91 7.58
N LYS A 56 -1.28 -8.54 7.88
CA LYS A 56 -2.01 -7.54 7.10
C LYS A 56 -1.28 -6.19 7.10
N ALA A 57 -0.86 -5.73 8.27
CA ALA A 57 -0.13 -4.48 8.44
C ALA A 57 1.20 -4.49 7.65
N TYR A 58 1.94 -5.60 7.71
CA TYR A 58 3.19 -5.77 6.97
C TYR A 58 2.96 -5.72 5.46
N GLN A 59 1.96 -6.43 4.94
CA GLN A 59 1.66 -6.42 3.49
C GLN A 59 1.26 -5.02 3.01
N ILE A 60 0.45 -4.30 3.81
CA ILE A 60 0.05 -2.93 3.50
C ILE A 60 1.26 -1.99 3.44
N LEU A 61 2.15 -2.04 4.43
CA LEU A 61 3.31 -1.16 4.45
C LEU A 61 4.42 -1.60 3.48
N LYS A 62 4.51 -2.87 3.10
CA LYS A 62 5.55 -3.36 2.19
C LYS A 62 5.37 -2.82 0.77
N SER A 63 4.15 -2.84 0.24
CA SER A 63 3.86 -2.32 -1.10
C SER A 63 3.71 -0.80 -1.06
N TYR A 64 4.39 -0.11 -1.97
CA TYR A 64 4.37 1.36 -2.06
C TYR A 64 2.96 1.90 -2.35
N ILE A 65 2.16 1.20 -3.17
CA ILE A 65 0.78 1.61 -3.50
C ILE A 65 -0.12 1.49 -2.28
N THR A 66 -0.11 0.33 -1.61
CA THR A 66 -0.98 0.10 -0.44
C THR A 66 -0.55 0.95 0.75
N ARG A 67 0.75 1.26 0.88
CA ARG A 67 1.26 2.19 1.87
C ARG A 67 0.77 3.61 1.62
N ALA A 68 0.82 4.09 0.37
CA ALA A 68 0.28 5.39 0.01
C ALA A 68 -1.23 5.46 0.27
N GLU A 69 -1.99 4.44 -0.14
CA GLU A 69 -3.43 4.33 0.13
C GLU A 69 -3.73 4.38 1.64
N TYR A 70 -2.96 3.65 2.44
CA TYR A 70 -3.12 3.66 3.89
C TYR A 70 -2.78 5.02 4.53
N LEU A 71 -1.72 5.70 4.07
CA LEU A 71 -1.37 7.06 4.53
C LEU A 71 -2.49 8.06 4.23
N LEU A 72 -3.07 8.00 3.03
CA LEU A 72 -4.20 8.84 2.64
C LEU A 72 -5.43 8.55 3.48
N GLN A 73 -5.70 7.26 3.76
CA GLN A 73 -6.79 6.84 4.64
C GLN A 73 -6.63 7.40 6.06
N ILE A 74 -5.43 7.35 6.65
CA ILE A 74 -5.16 7.93 7.98
C ILE A 74 -5.44 9.45 7.98
N LYS A 75 -5.13 10.14 6.88
CA LYS A 75 -5.38 11.57 6.71
C LYS A 75 -6.84 11.91 6.36
N GLY A 76 -7.68 10.90 6.09
CA GLY A 76 -9.06 11.10 5.63
C GLY A 76 -9.17 11.68 4.23
N ILE A 77 -8.17 11.46 3.38
CA ILE A 77 -8.08 12.03 2.03
C ILE A 77 -8.44 10.97 1.00
N THR A 78 -9.36 11.33 0.10
CA THR A 78 -9.78 10.49 -1.02
C THR A 78 -9.91 11.35 -2.26
N ALA A 79 -9.56 10.82 -3.43
CA ALA A 79 -9.80 11.51 -4.69
C ALA A 79 -11.30 11.71 -4.91
N ASP A 80 -11.67 12.82 -5.52
CA ASP A 80 -13.06 13.10 -5.83
C ASP A 80 -13.57 12.25 -7.03
N LYS A 81 -14.88 12.26 -7.25
CA LYS A 81 -15.48 11.48 -8.35
C LYS A 81 -15.03 11.94 -9.73
N ASN A 82 -14.76 13.23 -9.91
CA ASN A 82 -14.40 13.79 -11.21
C ASN A 82 -12.97 13.38 -11.58
N ASP A 83 -12.05 13.44 -10.62
CA ASP A 83 -10.69 12.95 -10.72
C ASP A 83 -10.66 11.46 -11.07
N ILE A 84 -11.47 10.66 -10.37
CA ILE A 84 -11.61 9.23 -10.66
C ILE A 84 -12.07 9.01 -12.11
N ASN A 85 -13.10 9.74 -12.56
CA ASN A 85 -13.61 9.61 -13.93
C ASN A 85 -12.54 9.99 -14.96
N ASN A 86 -11.82 11.10 -14.76
CA ASN A 86 -10.75 11.53 -15.65
C ASN A 86 -9.63 10.47 -15.73
N ILE A 87 -9.24 9.87 -14.60
CA ILE A 87 -8.24 8.79 -14.57
C ILE A 87 -8.75 7.57 -15.34
N ILE A 88 -10.01 7.17 -15.16
CA ILE A 88 -10.59 6.04 -15.88
C ILE A 88 -10.55 6.28 -17.40
N GLU A 89 -10.87 7.50 -17.85
CA GLU A 89 -10.78 7.87 -19.27
C GLU A 89 -9.35 7.80 -19.81
N GLU A 90 -8.36 8.27 -19.03
CA GLU A 90 -6.94 8.13 -19.38
C GLU A 90 -6.52 6.66 -19.49
N ILE A 91 -6.91 5.85 -18.50
CA ILE A 91 -6.60 4.42 -18.45
C ILE A 91 -7.22 3.67 -19.64
N PHE A 92 -8.46 4.01 -20.01
CA PHE A 92 -9.13 3.43 -21.17
C PHE A 92 -8.36 3.70 -22.47
N LYS A 93 -7.92 4.94 -22.69
CA LYS A 93 -7.07 5.30 -23.84
C LYS A 93 -5.74 4.54 -23.84
N ILE A 94 -5.16 4.31 -22.65
CA ILE A 94 -3.93 3.52 -22.50
C ILE A 94 -4.16 2.06 -22.90
N GLN A 95 -5.29 1.50 -22.48
CA GLN A 95 -5.64 0.10 -22.76
C GLN A 95 -5.89 -0.16 -24.25
N GLU A 96 -6.57 0.75 -24.95
CA GLU A 96 -6.81 0.65 -26.40
C GLU A 96 -5.53 0.80 -27.23
N SER A 97 -4.55 1.52 -26.71
CA SER A 97 -3.30 1.79 -27.40
C SER A 97 -2.30 0.64 -27.24
N LYS A 98 -1.98 -0.03 -28.35
CA LYS A 98 -1.00 -1.14 -28.36
C LYS A 98 0.46 -0.69 -28.19
N ASN A 99 0.77 0.55 -28.53
CA ASN A 99 2.15 1.08 -28.52
C ASN A 99 2.54 1.79 -27.22
N ILE A 100 1.67 1.80 -26.20
CA ILE A 100 1.99 2.46 -24.94
C ILE A 100 2.78 1.51 -24.04
N ASP A 101 3.96 1.99 -23.65
CA ASP A 101 4.80 1.38 -22.63
C ASP A 101 4.17 1.58 -21.24
N ILE A 102 3.53 0.52 -20.74
CA ILE A 102 2.90 0.52 -19.42
C ILE A 102 3.94 0.64 -18.30
N GLU A 103 5.13 0.05 -18.46
CA GLU A 103 6.17 0.13 -17.45
C GLU A 103 6.63 1.58 -17.28
N TYR A 104 6.77 2.30 -18.39
CA TYR A 104 7.02 3.73 -18.36
C TYR A 104 5.91 4.51 -17.65
N GLN A 105 4.63 4.20 -17.92
CA GLN A 105 3.49 4.86 -17.24
C GLN A 105 3.45 4.58 -15.74
N ILE A 106 3.79 3.35 -15.32
CA ILE A 106 3.88 2.99 -13.90
C ILE A 106 5.04 3.74 -13.25
N SER A 107 6.21 3.77 -13.89
CA SER A 107 7.40 4.47 -13.38
C SER A 107 7.17 5.97 -13.25
N SER A 108 6.55 6.60 -14.25
CA SER A 108 6.23 8.02 -14.24
C SER A 108 5.21 8.36 -13.14
N SER A 109 4.14 7.56 -13.01
CA SER A 109 3.12 7.76 -11.98
C SER A 109 3.67 7.50 -10.56
N THR A 110 4.61 6.57 -10.41
CA THR A 110 5.27 6.29 -9.12
C THR A 110 6.11 7.50 -8.68
N LYS A 111 6.89 8.09 -9.59
CA LYS A 111 7.65 9.31 -9.31
C LYS A 111 6.74 10.49 -8.99
N ALA A 112 5.66 10.67 -9.75
CA ALA A 112 4.69 11.73 -9.49
C ALA A 112 4.05 11.59 -8.10
N MET A 113 3.75 10.36 -7.67
CA MET A 113 3.26 10.08 -6.34
C MET A 113 4.29 10.40 -5.25
N GLU A 114 5.55 9.99 -5.43
CA GLU A 114 6.66 10.31 -4.52
C GLU A 114 6.87 11.82 -4.35
N ASP A 115 6.84 12.55 -5.47
CA ASP A 115 6.93 14.01 -5.49
C ASP A 115 5.73 14.65 -4.80
N ALA A 116 4.52 14.14 -5.03
CA ALA A 116 3.30 14.63 -4.39
C ALA A 116 3.34 14.45 -2.87
N PHE A 117 3.78 13.29 -2.37
CA PHE A 117 4.01 13.09 -0.94
C PHE A 117 5.09 14.02 -0.37
N SER A 118 6.15 14.29 -1.13
CA SER A 118 7.24 15.20 -0.71
C SER A 118 6.78 16.66 -0.65
N ARG A 119 5.80 17.05 -1.46
CA ARG A 119 5.20 18.39 -1.50
C ARG A 119 3.95 18.52 -0.61
N GLU A 120 3.58 17.47 0.11
CA GLU A 120 2.33 17.37 0.89
C GLU A 120 1.05 17.59 0.05
N ASP A 121 1.11 17.40 -1.27
CA ASP A 121 -0.05 17.42 -2.15
C ASP A 121 -0.74 16.05 -2.14
N PHE A 122 -1.48 15.81 -1.07
CA PHE A 122 -2.16 14.53 -0.86
C PHE A 122 -3.32 14.28 -1.85
N ASN A 123 -3.88 15.33 -2.44
CA ASN A 123 -4.91 15.17 -3.47
C ASN A 123 -4.29 14.59 -4.74
N GLU A 124 -3.16 15.15 -5.17
CA GLU A 124 -2.43 14.59 -6.32
C GLU A 124 -1.92 13.18 -6.02
N ALA A 125 -1.39 12.94 -4.81
CA ALA A 125 -1.00 11.59 -4.41
C ALA A 125 -2.18 10.59 -4.50
N ALA A 126 -3.39 10.98 -4.10
CA ALA A 126 -4.57 10.13 -4.21
C ALA A 126 -4.91 9.78 -5.67
N LYS A 127 -4.79 10.74 -6.59
CA LYS A 127 -4.98 10.49 -8.03
C LYS A 127 -3.96 9.50 -8.56
N GLN A 128 -2.69 9.70 -8.23
CA GLN A 128 -1.60 8.82 -8.68
C GLN A 128 -1.74 7.40 -8.11
N VAL A 129 -2.17 7.23 -6.85
CA VAL A 129 -2.46 5.92 -6.25
C VAL A 129 -3.53 5.16 -7.04
N ILE A 130 -4.64 5.83 -7.37
CA ILE A 130 -5.73 5.21 -8.12
C ILE A 130 -5.25 4.83 -9.53
N LYS A 131 -4.55 5.75 -10.20
CA LYS A 131 -3.96 5.50 -11.52
C LYS A 131 -3.02 4.29 -11.51
N LEU A 132 -2.11 4.21 -10.52
CA LEU A 132 -1.19 3.08 -10.34
C LEU A 132 -1.90 1.75 -10.12
N LYS A 133 -3.01 1.73 -9.36
CA LYS A 133 -3.82 0.51 -9.16
C LYS A 133 -4.37 -0.02 -10.48
N TYR A 134 -4.90 0.86 -11.33
CA TYR A 134 -5.39 0.48 -12.65
C TYR A 134 -4.25 0.07 -13.60
N LEU A 135 -3.15 0.82 -13.64
CA LEU A 135 -2.01 0.49 -14.50
C LEU A 135 -1.40 -0.87 -14.17
N LYS A 136 -1.25 -1.20 -12.88
CA LYS A 136 -0.78 -2.53 -12.46
C LYS A 136 -1.75 -3.64 -12.87
N LYS A 137 -3.06 -3.41 -12.74
CA LYS A 137 -4.05 -4.38 -13.20
C LYS A 137 -3.92 -4.66 -14.69
N ILE A 138 -3.76 -3.63 -15.52
CA ILE A 138 -3.54 -3.81 -16.96
C ILE A 138 -2.23 -4.55 -17.24
N GLN A 139 -1.16 -4.25 -16.48
CA GLN A 139 0.12 -4.97 -16.61
C GLN A 139 -0.06 -6.47 -16.33
N GLU A 140 -0.74 -6.83 -15.23
CA GLU A 140 -1.04 -8.22 -14.86
C GLU A 140 -1.88 -8.92 -15.94
N ASP A 141 -2.91 -8.25 -16.48
CA ASP A 141 -3.76 -8.78 -17.55
C ASP A 141 -2.96 -9.01 -18.84
N ARG A 142 -2.00 -8.14 -19.18
CA ARG A 142 -1.12 -8.30 -20.36
C ARG A 142 -0.04 -9.36 -20.17
N SER A 143 0.43 -9.61 -18.94
CA SER A 143 1.42 -10.65 -18.65
C SER A 143 0.84 -12.08 -18.64
N THR A 144 -0.49 -12.21 -18.63
CA THR A 144 -1.19 -13.50 -18.59
C THR A 144 -1.57 -14.02 -20.00
N ILE A 145 -1.29 -13.23 -21.05
CA ILE A 145 -1.57 -13.53 -22.47
C ILE A 145 -0.27 -13.84 -23.19
#